data_AF-A0AAW1E5K6-F1
#
_entry.id   AF-A0AAW1E5K6-F1
#
_cell.length_a   1.000
_cell.length_b   1.000
_cell.length_c   1.000
_cell.angle_alpha   90.00
_cell.angle_beta   90.00
_cell.angle_gamma   90.00
#
_symmetry.space_group_name_H-M   'P 1'
#
loop_
_entity.id
_entity.type
_entity.pdbx_description
1 polymer ?
#
loop_
_entity_poly.entity_id
_entity_poly.type
_entity_poly.pdbx_seq_one_letter_code
_entity_poly.pdbx_strand_id
1 'polypeptide(L)'
;MSTSVSAEEMEEIREGFQQVDVDGNGYICASELGDLFNKVGCSMPGYQVRELLQKLDRDNDSRINLEEFTSIFKEMKDDRMSQSFRKALNKKEGILAIGGTSTISSEGTQHSISEQERFAFANYINSSLEKDPDCQHVLPIKPETEALFKAVADGIILCKLINLSVADTIDERTINKKKLTPFTTQENLNLALNSASAIGCQVVNIGAQDLKEGKPHLVLGLLWQIIKIGLFADIELSRNEAIAALLEEGESLEDLMKLSPEELLLRWANFHLKKVGMSISNFSGDIKDSKAYFHLLEQIAPDGSKEDVPRIEVDMTGLYENDLMKRAECMLKQADGLGCRQFVTATDVVSGNAKLNMAFVATLFNKHPALTKPDDQDWVLESETREERTFRNWMNSLGVSPHVHHIYGDLQDAMVILQLYEKIKVPVDWDSKVNLPPFKGIGGGHLKKMENCTYAVDLGKKEAGFSLVGIGGQDLYDGNQTLTLALVWQLMRRYTLNVLEDLGHGEVAGDDLIVSWVNKTLAKAGKSSSIKSFKDKTIGTSMPVLELIDAIQPQSVNFELVQKGSLSDEDKLNNAKYAVSMARKIGAKVYALPEDLVEINQKMVMTIFACLMGRGMKKA
;
A
#
# COMPACT_ATOMS: atom_id res chain seq x y z
N MET A 1 35.80 28.77 -23.61
CA MET A 1 35.68 29.82 -22.59
C MET A 1 35.32 29.12 -21.29
N SER A 2 36.09 29.30 -20.21
CA SER A 2 35.80 28.67 -18.92
C SER A 2 34.60 29.33 -18.26
N THR A 3 33.49 28.62 -18.15
CA THR A 3 32.35 29.00 -17.33
C THR A 3 32.76 28.87 -15.86
N SER A 4 33.11 30.01 -15.24
CA SER A 4 33.29 30.08 -13.78
C SER A 4 31.94 29.88 -13.12
N VAL A 5 31.84 28.88 -12.24
CA VAL A 5 30.64 28.58 -11.45
C VAL A 5 30.47 29.69 -10.42
N SER A 6 29.25 30.21 -10.24
CA SER A 6 28.99 31.12 -9.12
C SER A 6 29.08 30.35 -7.80
N ALA A 7 29.35 31.05 -6.69
CA ALA A 7 29.39 30.42 -5.37
C ALA A 7 28.04 29.75 -5.02
N GLU A 8 26.93 30.33 -5.48
CA GLU A 8 25.57 29.78 -5.31
C GLU A 8 25.36 28.51 -6.14
N GLU A 9 25.80 28.46 -7.40
CA GLU A 9 25.71 27.26 -8.23
C GLU A 9 26.58 26.11 -7.68
N MET A 10 27.73 26.41 -7.08
CA MET A 10 28.56 25.38 -6.42
C MET A 10 27.90 24.81 -5.16
N GLU A 11 27.18 25.65 -4.40
CA GLU A 11 26.46 25.20 -3.21
C GLU A 11 25.27 24.32 -3.59
N GLU A 12 24.49 24.70 -4.61
CA GLU A 12 23.39 23.86 -5.15
C GLU A 12 23.90 22.48 -5.63
N ILE A 13 25.06 22.44 -6.28
CA ILE A 13 25.67 21.20 -6.76
C ILE A 13 26.12 20.34 -5.58
N ARG A 14 26.68 20.95 -4.53
CA ARG A 14 27.12 20.26 -3.32
C ARG A 14 25.94 19.70 -2.53
N GLU A 15 24.88 20.46 -2.36
CA GLU A 15 23.63 20.00 -1.73
C GLU A 15 23.01 18.86 -2.54
N GLY A 16 22.95 19.00 -3.86
CA GLY A 16 22.43 17.95 -4.73
C GLY A 16 23.27 16.66 -4.70
N PHE A 17 24.60 16.77 -4.57
CA PHE A 17 25.48 15.62 -4.41
C PHE A 17 25.20 14.89 -3.09
N GLN A 18 25.07 15.63 -1.98
CA GLN A 18 24.76 15.07 -0.66
C GLN A 18 23.38 14.39 -0.58
N GLN A 19 22.42 14.82 -1.40
CA GLN A 19 21.10 14.19 -1.47
C GLN A 19 21.11 12.84 -2.20
N VAL A 20 22.11 12.61 -3.07
CA VAL A 20 22.23 11.40 -3.88
C VAL A 20 23.19 10.40 -3.24
N ASP A 21 24.23 10.90 -2.56
CA ASP A 21 25.17 10.12 -1.74
C ASP A 21 24.49 9.68 -0.43
N VAL A 22 23.68 8.62 -0.51
CA VAL A 22 22.80 8.16 0.59
C VAL A 22 23.62 7.58 1.72
N ASP A 23 24.74 6.94 1.41
CA ASP A 23 25.63 6.36 2.42
C ASP A 23 26.70 7.34 2.95
N GLY A 24 26.79 8.54 2.36
CA GLY A 24 27.67 9.63 2.79
C GLY A 24 29.15 9.32 2.58
N ASN A 25 29.47 8.40 1.67
CA ASN A 25 30.84 7.94 1.44
C ASN A 25 31.66 8.92 0.55
N GLY A 26 31.02 9.95 0.00
CA GLY A 26 31.63 10.94 -0.89
C GLY A 26 31.62 10.56 -2.37
N TYR A 27 30.92 9.49 -2.75
CA TYR A 27 30.83 8.95 -4.10
C TYR A 27 29.41 8.43 -4.40
N ILE A 28 28.92 8.66 -5.61
CA ILE A 28 27.62 8.15 -6.06
C ILE A 28 27.83 6.88 -6.88
N CYS A 29 27.18 5.78 -6.49
CA CYS A 29 27.24 4.50 -7.20
C CYS A 29 26.02 4.29 -8.14
N ALA A 30 26.08 3.22 -8.96
CA ALA A 30 25.01 2.86 -9.90
C ALA A 30 23.62 2.75 -9.24
N SER A 31 23.56 2.21 -8.03
CA SER A 31 22.30 2.05 -7.29
C SER A 31 21.74 3.38 -6.82
N GLU A 32 22.57 4.25 -6.25
CA GLU A 32 22.16 5.59 -5.79
C GLU A 32 21.68 6.46 -6.95
N LEU A 33 22.38 6.38 -8.08
CA LEU A 33 21.99 7.06 -9.31
C LEU A 33 20.66 6.51 -9.86
N GLY A 34 20.47 5.19 -9.83
CA GLY A 34 19.22 4.54 -10.24
C GLY A 34 18.04 4.91 -9.35
N ASP A 35 18.24 4.94 -8.03
CA ASP A 35 17.22 5.32 -7.04
C ASP A 35 16.80 6.78 -7.20
N LEU A 36 17.74 7.67 -7.51
CA LEU A 36 17.44 9.06 -7.84
C LEU A 36 16.47 9.14 -9.02
N PHE A 37 16.76 8.45 -10.13
CA PHE A 37 15.91 8.48 -11.34
C PHE A 37 14.54 7.82 -11.13
N ASN A 38 14.48 6.74 -10.34
CA ASN A 38 13.23 6.11 -9.92
C ASN A 38 12.34 7.08 -9.11
N LYS A 39 12.92 7.85 -8.17
CA LYS A 39 12.19 8.84 -7.35
C LYS A 39 11.55 9.97 -8.16
N VAL A 40 12.04 10.26 -9.38
CA VAL A 40 11.46 11.29 -10.27
C VAL A 40 10.44 10.73 -11.26
N GLY A 41 10.17 9.42 -11.24
CA GLY A 41 9.29 8.76 -12.22
C GLY A 41 9.96 8.54 -13.58
N CYS A 42 11.29 8.51 -13.63
CA CYS A 42 12.08 8.17 -14.81
C CYS A 42 12.82 6.85 -14.56
N SER A 43 12.07 5.76 -14.35
CA SER A 43 12.70 4.46 -14.08
C SER A 43 13.48 4.00 -15.30
N MET A 44 14.76 3.71 -15.11
CA MET A 44 15.63 3.18 -16.16
C MET A 44 16.06 1.75 -15.80
N PRO A 45 16.08 0.82 -16.76
CA PRO A 45 16.65 -0.51 -16.56
C PRO A 45 18.10 -0.43 -16.09
N GLY A 46 18.51 -1.32 -15.18
CA GLY A 46 19.85 -1.30 -14.58
C GLY A 46 21.02 -1.44 -15.56
N TYR A 47 20.80 -1.86 -16.82
CA TYR A 47 21.83 -1.80 -17.86
C TYR A 47 22.02 -0.38 -18.41
N GLN A 48 20.96 0.42 -18.54
CA GLN A 48 21.03 1.82 -18.97
C GLN A 48 21.66 2.69 -17.89
N VAL A 49 21.37 2.41 -16.61
CA VAL A 49 22.02 3.09 -15.48
C VAL A 49 23.53 2.83 -15.48
N ARG A 50 23.95 1.60 -15.78
CA ARG A 50 25.38 1.23 -15.91
C ARG A 50 26.03 1.86 -17.13
N GLU A 51 25.33 1.93 -18.26
CA GLU A 51 25.81 2.62 -19.46
C GLU A 51 25.94 4.14 -19.22
N LEU A 52 24.99 4.71 -18.48
CA LEU A 52 25.05 6.10 -18.05
C LEU A 52 26.23 6.32 -17.11
N LEU A 53 26.39 5.48 -16.09
CA LEU A 53 27.54 5.54 -15.17
C LEU A 53 28.86 5.47 -15.95
N GLN A 54 29.02 4.52 -16.88
CA GLN A 54 30.22 4.42 -17.73
C GLN A 54 30.47 5.63 -18.63
N LYS A 55 29.43 6.36 -19.01
CA LYS A 55 29.59 7.61 -19.78
C LYS A 55 30.00 8.79 -18.90
N LEU A 56 29.70 8.73 -17.60
CA LEU A 56 29.84 9.84 -16.66
C LEU A 56 31.08 9.73 -15.77
N ASP A 57 31.49 8.49 -15.48
CA ASP A 57 32.70 8.11 -14.75
C ASP A 57 33.94 8.35 -15.63
N ARG A 58 34.70 9.40 -15.32
CA ARG A 58 35.84 9.84 -16.14
C ARG A 58 37.13 9.18 -15.71
N ASP A 59 37.26 8.82 -14.45
CA ASP A 59 38.43 8.14 -13.90
C ASP A 59 38.31 6.59 -13.92
N ASN A 60 37.15 6.07 -14.36
CA ASN A 60 36.79 4.65 -14.47
C ASN A 60 36.82 3.90 -13.12
N ASP A 61 36.53 4.58 -12.02
CA ASP A 61 36.48 3.97 -10.69
C ASP A 61 35.12 3.28 -10.38
N SER A 62 34.21 3.27 -11.36
CA SER A 62 32.84 2.77 -11.28
C SER A 62 31.95 3.52 -10.29
N ARG A 63 32.28 4.77 -9.99
CA ARG A 63 31.55 5.69 -9.11
C ARG A 63 31.58 7.11 -9.71
N ILE A 64 30.90 8.04 -9.07
CA ILE A 64 30.90 9.47 -9.45
C ILE A 64 31.30 10.28 -8.22
N ASN A 65 32.43 10.98 -8.28
CA ASN A 65 32.86 11.90 -7.23
C ASN A 65 32.27 13.31 -7.41
N LEU A 66 32.45 14.20 -6.43
CA LEU A 66 31.88 15.55 -6.46
C LEU A 66 32.37 16.39 -7.66
N GLU A 67 33.62 16.21 -8.11
CA GLU A 67 34.17 16.94 -9.26
C GLU A 67 33.57 16.47 -10.59
N GLU A 68 33.35 15.17 -10.71
CA GLU A 68 32.64 14.55 -11.83
C GLU A 68 31.18 14.98 -11.84
N PHE A 69 30.49 14.91 -10.70
CA PHE A 69 29.13 15.40 -10.53
C PHE A 69 28.97 16.88 -10.90
N THR A 70 29.95 17.71 -10.50
CA THR A 70 30.01 19.12 -10.86
C THR A 70 30.21 19.33 -12.37
N SER A 71 31.00 18.47 -13.00
CA SER A 71 31.23 18.50 -14.45
C SER A 71 29.98 18.06 -15.23
N ILE A 72 29.28 17.03 -14.74
CA ILE A 72 27.99 16.56 -15.25
C ILE A 72 26.98 17.70 -15.23
N PHE A 73 26.85 18.38 -14.08
CA PHE A 73 25.91 19.48 -13.89
C PHE A 73 26.15 20.68 -14.83
N LYS A 74 27.38 20.83 -15.34
CA LYS A 74 27.77 21.87 -16.31
C LYS A 74 27.54 21.49 -17.76
N GLU A 75 27.92 20.27 -18.14
CA GLU A 75 27.84 19.80 -19.54
C GLU A 75 26.41 19.49 -19.97
N MET A 76 25.56 19.18 -19.00
CA MET A 76 24.17 18.81 -19.20
C MET A 76 23.18 19.99 -19.19
N LYS A 77 23.59 21.23 -19.48
CA LYS A 77 22.66 22.39 -19.43
C LYS A 77 21.50 22.35 -20.46
N ASP A 78 21.52 21.44 -21.45
CA ASP A 78 20.57 21.46 -22.59
C ASP A 78 19.85 20.11 -22.92
N ASP A 79 19.94 19.07 -22.08
CA ASP A 79 19.36 17.74 -22.37
C ASP A 79 18.09 17.41 -21.52
N ARG A 80 17.19 16.60 -22.07
CA ARG A 80 15.93 16.12 -21.46
C ARG A 80 16.20 15.41 -20.13
N MET A 81 17.31 14.69 -20.03
CA MET A 81 17.76 13.98 -18.83
C MET A 81 18.14 14.93 -17.68
N SER A 82 18.67 16.10 -18.02
CA SER A 82 19.20 17.10 -17.10
C SER A 82 18.10 17.90 -16.42
N GLN A 83 16.99 18.13 -17.12
CA GLN A 83 15.78 18.69 -16.52
C GLN A 83 15.16 17.71 -15.53
N SER A 84 15.18 16.41 -15.81
CA SER A 84 14.73 15.36 -14.88
C SER A 84 15.65 15.26 -13.66
N PHE A 85 16.96 15.35 -13.87
CA PHE A 85 17.97 15.34 -12.81
C PHE A 85 17.86 16.55 -11.87
N ARG A 86 17.77 17.78 -12.38
CA ARG A 86 17.54 18.98 -11.55
C ARG A 86 16.20 18.94 -10.83
N LYS A 87 15.18 18.34 -11.44
CA LYS A 87 13.87 18.16 -10.81
C LYS A 87 13.92 17.11 -9.69
N ALA A 88 14.77 16.10 -9.79
CA ALA A 88 15.03 15.12 -8.74
C ALA A 88 15.56 15.79 -7.47
N LEU A 89 16.56 16.67 -7.65
CA LEU A 89 17.25 17.40 -6.59
C LEU A 89 16.36 18.49 -5.95
N ASN A 90 15.49 19.12 -6.75
CA ASN A 90 14.62 20.21 -6.28
C ASN A 90 13.27 19.74 -5.69
N LYS A 91 12.92 18.45 -5.79
CA LYS A 91 11.64 17.95 -5.28
C LYS A 91 11.79 17.64 -3.79
N LYS A 92 11.38 18.61 -2.95
CA LYS A 92 11.25 18.51 -1.49
C LYS A 92 10.89 17.09 -1.02
N GLU A 93 11.84 16.53 -0.29
CA GLU A 93 11.73 15.31 0.50
C GLU A 93 10.61 15.42 1.54
N GLY A 94 9.90 14.32 1.78
CA GLY A 94 9.12 14.15 3.00
C GLY A 94 7.83 13.35 2.84
N ILE A 95 7.11 13.54 1.75
CA ILE A 95 5.73 13.01 1.62
C ILE A 95 5.66 11.92 0.55
N LEU A 96 6.16 12.19 -0.65
CA LEU A 96 6.08 11.26 -1.79
C LEU A 96 7.08 10.10 -1.73
N ALA A 97 8.17 10.22 -0.96
CA ALA A 97 9.17 9.16 -0.80
C ALA A 97 8.70 8.02 0.13
N ILE A 98 7.61 8.22 0.87
CA ILE A 98 7.03 7.22 1.80
C ILE A 98 5.89 6.43 1.13
N GLY A 99 5.35 6.94 0.02
CA GLY A 99 4.28 6.32 -0.78
C GLY A 99 4.77 5.24 -1.76
N GLY A 100 6.06 5.26 -2.10
CA GLY A 100 6.71 4.09 -2.71
C GLY A 100 7.11 3.15 -1.60
N THR A 101 6.60 1.91 -1.59
CA THR A 101 7.39 0.79 -1.09
C THR A 101 8.73 0.92 -1.79
N SER A 102 9.74 1.39 -1.07
CA SER A 102 11.06 1.53 -1.63
C SER A 102 11.42 0.14 -2.17
N THR A 103 11.54 0.05 -3.49
CA THR A 103 12.01 -1.12 -4.25
C THR A 103 13.35 -1.64 -3.71
N ILE A 104 14.01 -0.86 -2.86
CA ILE A 104 15.06 -1.19 -1.90
C ILE A 104 14.80 -2.51 -1.14
N SER A 105 13.55 -2.90 -0.89
CA SER A 105 13.25 -4.17 -0.21
C SER A 105 13.13 -5.38 -1.14
N SER A 106 13.22 -5.21 -2.47
CA SER A 106 12.96 -6.30 -3.44
C SER A 106 14.17 -6.75 -4.26
N GLU A 107 15.31 -6.06 -4.23
CA GLU A 107 16.51 -6.53 -4.95
C GLU A 107 17.80 -6.34 -4.14
N GLY A 108 18.31 -7.44 -3.59
CA GLY A 108 19.73 -7.81 -3.71
C GLY A 108 20.83 -6.99 -3.03
N THR A 109 20.59 -5.84 -2.41
CA THR A 109 21.64 -5.12 -1.65
C THR A 109 21.68 -5.59 -0.20
N GLN A 110 22.80 -6.20 0.20
CA GLN A 110 23.12 -6.44 1.62
C GLN A 110 23.16 -5.09 2.37
N HIS A 111 22.54 -5.03 3.56
CA HIS A 111 22.51 -3.92 4.54
C HIS A 111 21.51 -2.79 4.19
N SER A 112 20.48 -2.44 4.97
CA SER A 112 20.38 -2.26 6.43
C SER A 112 19.01 -2.70 6.97
N ILE A 113 18.97 -3.68 7.87
CA ILE A 113 17.76 -3.98 8.66
C ILE A 113 17.59 -2.81 9.64
N SER A 114 16.50 -2.06 9.59
CA SER A 114 16.26 -1.01 10.58
C SER A 114 15.96 -1.64 11.94
N GLU A 115 16.91 -1.55 12.86
CA GLU A 115 16.72 -1.98 14.25
C GLU A 115 15.61 -1.19 14.94
N GLN A 116 15.46 0.08 14.56
CA GLN A 116 14.38 0.96 15.01
C GLN A 116 13.01 0.41 14.61
N GLU A 117 12.83 0.03 13.34
CA GLU A 117 11.57 -0.57 12.87
C GLU A 117 11.27 -1.89 13.57
N ARG A 118 12.27 -2.77 13.72
CA ARG A 118 12.10 -4.03 14.46
C ARG A 118 11.62 -3.77 15.88
N PHE A 119 12.27 -2.83 16.59
CA PHE A 119 11.93 -2.48 17.96
C PHE A 119 10.50 -1.92 18.05
N ALA A 120 10.16 -0.98 17.18
CA ALA A 120 8.84 -0.35 17.11
C ALA A 120 7.73 -1.37 16.83
N PHE A 121 7.91 -2.23 15.82
CA PHE A 121 6.89 -3.21 15.43
C PHE A 121 6.72 -4.30 16.47
N ALA A 122 7.79 -4.77 17.11
CA ALA A 122 7.68 -5.73 18.21
C ALA A 122 6.89 -5.15 19.39
N ASN A 123 7.13 -3.90 19.77
CA ASN A 123 6.36 -3.24 20.83
C ASN A 123 4.91 -2.98 20.44
N TYR A 124 4.66 -2.56 19.19
CA TYR A 124 3.30 -2.42 18.67
C TYR A 124 2.55 -3.75 18.77
N ILE A 125 3.15 -4.85 18.29
CA ILE A 125 2.57 -6.20 18.37
C ILE A 125 2.29 -6.60 19.82
N ASN A 126 3.25 -6.39 20.73
CA ASN A 126 3.08 -6.70 22.15
C ASN A 126 1.89 -5.97 22.74
N SER A 127 1.74 -4.67 22.47
CA SER A 127 0.64 -3.86 23.01
C SER A 127 -0.71 -4.18 22.38
N SER A 128 -0.73 -4.45 21.07
CA SER A 128 -1.96 -4.63 20.30
C SER A 128 -2.53 -6.04 20.43
N LEU A 129 -1.68 -7.05 20.61
CA LEU A 129 -2.08 -8.46 20.70
C LEU A 129 -1.87 -9.05 22.12
N GLU A 130 -1.57 -8.21 23.12
CA GLU A 130 -1.29 -8.64 24.50
C GLU A 130 -2.34 -9.60 25.06
N LYS A 131 -3.62 -9.32 24.77
CA LYS A 131 -4.78 -10.05 25.28
C LYS A 131 -5.27 -11.15 24.33
N ASP A 132 -4.64 -11.33 23.17
CA ASP A 132 -5.07 -12.34 22.20
C ASP A 132 -4.61 -13.73 22.64
N PRO A 133 -5.54 -14.69 22.86
CA PRO A 133 -5.19 -16.00 23.40
C PRO A 133 -4.38 -16.87 22.42
N ASP A 134 -4.46 -16.60 21.12
CA ASP A 134 -3.78 -17.39 20.10
C ASP A 134 -2.32 -16.96 19.88
N CYS A 135 -1.92 -15.80 20.42
CA CYS A 135 -0.55 -15.27 20.29
C CYS A 135 0.31 -15.50 21.54
N GLN A 136 -0.25 -16.04 22.63
CA GLN A 136 0.44 -16.16 23.93
C GLN A 136 1.68 -17.06 23.92
N HIS A 137 1.84 -17.93 22.91
CA HIS A 137 3.02 -18.78 22.78
C HIS A 137 4.26 -18.03 22.30
N VAL A 138 4.10 -16.82 21.76
CA VAL A 138 5.19 -15.97 21.21
C VAL A 138 5.27 -14.58 21.85
N LEU A 139 4.23 -14.15 22.59
CA LEU A 139 4.21 -12.89 23.31
C LEU A 139 4.71 -13.04 24.76
N PRO A 140 5.38 -12.02 25.33
CA PRO A 140 5.86 -10.81 24.66
C PRO A 140 7.13 -11.06 23.82
N ILE A 141 7.19 -10.43 22.65
CA ILE A 141 8.37 -10.41 21.78
C ILE A 141 9.41 -9.48 22.38
N LYS A 142 10.66 -9.93 22.51
CA LYS A 142 11.78 -9.08 22.94
C LYS A 142 12.22 -8.15 21.80
N PRO A 143 11.96 -6.84 21.86
CA PRO A 143 12.12 -5.92 20.73
C PRO A 143 13.60 -5.68 20.34
N GLU A 144 14.53 -5.88 21.27
CA GLU A 144 15.97 -5.73 21.06
C GLU A 144 16.61 -6.91 20.31
N THR A 145 15.84 -7.97 20.05
CA THR A 145 16.36 -9.22 19.47
C THR A 145 15.66 -9.59 18.17
N GLU A 146 16.21 -10.56 17.45
CA GLU A 146 15.57 -11.17 16.27
C GLU A 146 14.34 -12.03 16.59
N ALA A 147 13.85 -12.01 17.84
CA ALA A 147 12.66 -12.76 18.26
C ALA A 147 11.42 -12.43 17.41
N LEU A 148 11.30 -11.19 16.91
CA LEU A 148 10.22 -10.78 16.01
C LEU A 148 10.10 -11.69 14.78
N PHE A 149 11.22 -11.99 14.13
CA PHE A 149 11.24 -12.78 12.89
C PHE A 149 10.82 -14.23 13.12
N LYS A 150 11.14 -14.78 14.30
CA LYS A 150 10.70 -16.11 14.71
C LYS A 150 9.23 -16.12 15.13
N ALA A 151 8.76 -15.05 15.79
CA ALA A 151 7.39 -14.94 16.28
C ALA A 151 6.36 -14.91 15.15
N VAL A 152 6.69 -14.34 13.98
CA VAL A 152 5.78 -14.29 12.82
C VAL A 152 5.84 -15.54 11.93
N ALA A 153 6.82 -16.40 12.12
CA ALA A 153 7.15 -17.50 11.20
C ALA A 153 6.06 -18.59 11.12
N ASP A 154 5.12 -18.63 12.08
CA ASP A 154 3.99 -19.55 12.09
C ASP A 154 2.71 -18.99 11.42
N GLY A 155 2.74 -17.71 11.03
CA GLY A 155 1.68 -16.97 10.38
C GLY A 155 0.52 -16.50 11.27
N ILE A 156 0.48 -16.85 12.56
CA ILE A 156 -0.64 -16.49 13.45
C ILE A 156 -0.66 -14.99 13.70
N ILE A 157 0.47 -14.39 14.11
CA ILE A 157 0.59 -12.94 14.34
C ILE A 157 0.19 -12.16 13.08
N LEU A 158 0.66 -12.58 11.90
CA LEU A 158 0.34 -11.90 10.64
C LEU A 158 -1.16 -11.92 10.36
N CYS A 159 -1.83 -13.07 10.55
CA CYS A 159 -3.28 -13.16 10.37
C CYS A 159 -4.03 -12.24 11.34
N LYS A 160 -3.60 -12.18 12.61
CA LYS A 160 -4.21 -11.34 13.64
C LYS A 160 -4.00 -9.85 13.37
N LEU A 161 -2.80 -9.44 12.96
CA LEU A 161 -2.52 -8.06 12.57
C LEU A 161 -3.33 -7.61 11.34
N ILE A 162 -3.56 -8.51 10.38
CA ILE A 162 -4.43 -8.22 9.23
C ILE A 162 -5.85 -7.91 9.71
N ASN A 163 -6.42 -8.73 10.61
CA ASN A 163 -7.74 -8.45 11.19
C ASN A 163 -7.77 -7.21 12.08
N LEU A 164 -6.67 -6.89 12.76
CA LEU A 164 -6.54 -5.66 13.52
C LEU A 164 -6.57 -4.43 12.60
N SER A 165 -5.93 -4.54 11.43
CA SER A 165 -5.82 -3.43 10.46
C SER A 165 -7.10 -3.28 9.63
N VAL A 166 -7.71 -4.39 9.22
CA VAL A 166 -8.98 -4.44 8.51
C VAL A 166 -9.79 -5.59 9.07
N ALA A 167 -10.77 -5.25 9.92
CA ALA A 167 -11.64 -6.21 10.58
C ALA A 167 -12.32 -7.15 9.57
N ASP A 168 -12.58 -8.39 10.00
CA ASP A 168 -13.26 -9.43 9.22
C ASP A 168 -12.56 -9.86 7.91
N THR A 169 -11.31 -9.48 7.67
CA THR A 169 -10.56 -9.90 6.48
C THR A 169 -10.28 -11.41 6.47
N ILE A 170 -9.97 -11.97 7.63
CA ILE A 170 -9.67 -13.39 7.84
C ILE A 170 -10.67 -13.97 8.83
N ASP A 171 -11.37 -15.02 8.43
CA ASP A 171 -12.12 -15.87 9.35
C ASP A 171 -11.13 -16.69 10.18
N GLU A 172 -10.99 -16.34 11.46
CA GLU A 172 -10.01 -16.94 12.35
C GLU A 172 -10.19 -18.44 12.57
N ARG A 173 -11.37 -19.00 12.27
CA ARG A 173 -11.61 -20.45 12.32
C ARG A 173 -10.77 -21.20 11.29
N THR A 174 -10.28 -20.50 10.27
CA THR A 174 -9.38 -21.07 9.26
C THR A 174 -7.91 -21.10 9.68
N ILE A 175 -7.52 -20.35 10.72
CA ILE A 175 -6.14 -20.30 11.21
C ILE A 175 -5.82 -21.61 11.94
N ASN A 176 -4.73 -22.27 11.56
CA ASN A 176 -4.20 -23.38 12.32
C ASN A 176 -3.53 -22.82 13.59
N LYS A 177 -4.06 -23.13 14.77
CA LYS A 177 -3.63 -22.52 16.05
C LYS A 177 -2.84 -23.44 16.98
N LYS A 178 -2.91 -24.77 16.77
CA LYS A 178 -2.32 -25.77 17.68
C LYS A 178 -1.57 -26.85 16.89
N LYS A 179 -0.50 -27.39 17.49
CA LYS A 179 0.33 -28.50 16.94
C LYS A 179 0.72 -28.27 15.48
N LEU A 180 1.38 -27.14 15.21
CA LEU A 180 1.73 -26.76 13.85
C LEU A 180 2.75 -27.70 13.25
N THR A 181 2.42 -28.20 12.07
CA THR A 181 3.29 -28.98 11.20
C THR A 181 3.85 -28.04 10.12
N PRO A 182 4.93 -28.42 9.42
CA PRO A 182 5.43 -27.63 8.29
C PRO A 182 4.35 -27.28 7.25
N PHE A 183 3.39 -28.19 7.05
CA PHE A 183 2.26 -27.99 6.13
C PHE A 183 1.24 -26.98 6.67
N THR A 184 0.81 -27.13 7.92
CA THR A 184 -0.19 -26.21 8.50
C THR A 184 0.37 -24.81 8.78
N THR A 185 1.68 -24.69 9.04
CA THR A 185 2.40 -23.41 9.05
C THR A 185 2.38 -22.76 7.66
N GLN A 186 2.68 -23.53 6.60
CA GLN A 186 2.63 -23.04 5.23
C GLN A 186 1.24 -22.53 4.86
N GLU A 187 0.17 -23.21 5.30
CA GLU A 187 -1.20 -22.78 5.09
C GLU A 187 -1.53 -21.45 5.80
N ASN A 188 -1.08 -21.26 7.05
CA ASN A 188 -1.26 -19.98 7.75
C ASN A 188 -0.55 -18.83 7.04
N LEU A 189 0.67 -19.07 6.55
CA LEU A 189 1.44 -18.05 5.83
C LEU A 189 0.82 -17.73 4.46
N ASN A 190 0.29 -18.74 3.75
CA ASN A 190 -0.48 -18.52 2.52
C ASN A 190 -1.75 -17.70 2.79
N LEU A 191 -2.47 -18.03 3.87
CA LEU A 191 -3.64 -17.29 4.32
C LEU A 191 -3.28 -15.82 4.60
N ALA A 192 -2.22 -15.58 5.37
CA ALA A 192 -1.72 -14.24 5.67
C ALA A 192 -1.33 -13.46 4.40
N LEU A 193 -0.50 -14.04 3.51
CA LEU A 193 -0.05 -13.37 2.29
C LEU A 193 -1.19 -13.02 1.34
N ASN A 194 -2.10 -13.96 1.08
CA ASN A 194 -3.23 -13.72 0.18
C ASN A 194 -4.24 -12.74 0.79
N SER A 195 -4.37 -12.70 2.11
CA SER A 195 -5.24 -11.75 2.79
C SER A 195 -4.63 -10.35 2.87
N ALA A 196 -3.31 -10.25 3.09
CA ALA A 196 -2.56 -9.00 2.96
C ALA A 196 -2.69 -8.42 1.54
N SER A 197 -2.55 -9.26 0.51
CA SER A 197 -2.79 -8.87 -0.89
C SER A 197 -4.20 -8.31 -1.09
N ALA A 198 -5.21 -8.94 -0.49
CA ALA A 198 -6.61 -8.55 -0.65
C ALA A 198 -6.96 -7.20 0.02
N ILE A 199 -6.16 -6.76 1.00
CA ILE A 199 -6.28 -5.42 1.61
C ILE A 199 -5.36 -4.38 0.95
N GLY A 200 -4.65 -4.74 -0.13
CA GLY A 200 -3.83 -3.81 -0.91
C GLY A 200 -2.33 -3.87 -0.65
N CYS A 201 -1.82 -4.80 0.17
CA CYS A 201 -0.38 -4.99 0.35
C CYS A 201 0.27 -5.54 -0.92
N GLN A 202 1.45 -5.03 -1.26
CA GLN A 202 2.29 -5.55 -2.32
C GLN A 202 3.08 -6.77 -1.81
N VAL A 203 2.63 -7.96 -2.19
CA VAL A 203 3.22 -9.25 -1.77
C VAL A 203 3.85 -10.05 -2.92
N VAL A 204 3.98 -9.46 -4.12
CA VAL A 204 4.43 -10.16 -5.34
C VAL A 204 5.79 -10.85 -5.16
N ASN A 205 6.68 -10.26 -4.37
CA ASN A 205 8.04 -10.76 -4.12
C ASN A 205 8.20 -11.43 -2.74
N ILE A 206 7.09 -11.85 -2.10
CA ILE A 206 7.12 -12.47 -0.77
C ILE A 206 6.44 -13.84 -0.83
N GLY A 207 7.23 -14.90 -0.67
CA GLY A 207 6.74 -16.26 -0.51
C GLY A 207 6.50 -16.64 0.95
N ALA A 208 5.64 -17.61 1.18
CA ALA A 208 5.41 -18.12 2.53
C ALA A 208 6.68 -18.77 3.13
N GLN A 209 7.56 -19.34 2.29
CA GLN A 209 8.86 -19.84 2.76
C GLN A 209 9.77 -18.72 3.27
N ASP A 210 9.75 -17.55 2.64
CA ASP A 210 10.54 -16.39 3.07
C ASP A 210 10.14 -15.90 4.47
N LEU A 211 8.83 -15.88 4.74
CA LEU A 211 8.29 -15.53 6.05
C LEU A 211 8.59 -16.60 7.11
N LYS A 212 8.52 -17.88 6.73
CA LYS A 212 8.87 -19.01 7.60
C LYS A 212 10.35 -18.99 8.00
N GLU A 213 11.23 -18.62 7.09
CA GLU A 213 12.66 -18.41 7.35
C GLU A 213 12.93 -17.13 8.14
N GLY A 214 11.94 -16.24 8.27
CA GLY A 214 12.05 -14.99 9.01
C GLY A 214 12.96 -13.98 8.31
N LYS A 215 12.97 -13.92 6.97
CA LYS A 215 13.81 -12.99 6.21
C LYS A 215 13.53 -11.53 6.62
N PRO A 216 14.48 -10.84 7.28
CA PRO A 216 14.17 -9.59 8.00
C PRO A 216 13.53 -8.49 7.14
N HIS A 217 14.08 -8.20 5.96
CA HIS A 217 13.58 -7.14 5.08
C HIS A 217 12.16 -7.41 4.56
N LEU A 218 11.82 -8.67 4.27
CA LEU A 218 10.47 -9.05 3.82
C LEU A 218 9.47 -9.03 4.96
N VAL A 219 9.87 -9.50 6.15
CA VAL A 219 9.02 -9.45 7.35
C VAL A 219 8.73 -8.02 7.75
N LEU A 220 9.75 -7.17 7.90
CA LEU A 220 9.54 -5.76 8.28
C LEU A 220 8.74 -5.00 7.22
N GLY A 221 9.03 -5.24 5.94
CA GLY A 221 8.29 -4.63 4.83
C GLY A 221 6.80 -5.02 4.83
N LEU A 222 6.47 -6.29 5.08
CA LEU A 222 5.09 -6.75 5.16
C LEU A 222 4.38 -6.22 6.42
N LEU A 223 5.04 -6.29 7.58
CA LEU A 223 4.51 -5.74 8.84
C LEU A 223 4.18 -4.26 8.70
N TRP A 224 5.10 -3.48 8.14
CA TRP A 224 4.86 -2.06 7.90
C TRP A 224 3.64 -1.82 7.01
N GLN A 225 3.50 -2.54 5.90
CA GLN A 225 2.35 -2.37 5.00
C GLN A 225 1.03 -2.68 5.72
N ILE A 226 0.97 -3.77 6.48
CA ILE A 226 -0.23 -4.15 7.25
C ILE A 226 -0.56 -3.07 8.29
N ILE A 227 0.42 -2.69 9.11
CA ILE A 227 0.25 -1.67 10.17
C ILE A 227 -0.17 -0.33 9.57
N LYS A 228 0.46 0.10 8.47
CA LYS A 228 0.17 1.36 7.79
C LYS A 228 -1.29 1.42 7.33
N ILE A 229 -1.82 0.34 6.75
CA ILE A 229 -3.24 0.26 6.35
C ILE A 229 -4.15 0.52 7.56
N GLY A 230 -3.88 -0.13 8.70
CA GLY A 230 -4.69 0.05 9.91
C GLY A 230 -4.58 1.46 10.49
N LEU A 231 -3.38 2.02 10.54
CA LEU A 231 -3.15 3.38 11.06
C LEU A 231 -3.84 4.44 10.21
N PHE A 232 -3.92 4.25 8.89
CA PHE A 232 -4.44 5.24 7.97
C PHE A 232 -5.90 5.04 7.59
N ALA A 233 -6.53 3.98 8.09
CA ALA A 233 -7.91 3.64 7.75
C ALA A 233 -8.88 4.79 8.03
N ASP A 234 -8.73 5.51 9.14
CA ASP A 234 -9.64 6.60 9.53
C ASP A 234 -9.14 7.99 9.11
N ILE A 235 -8.02 8.05 8.38
CA ILE A 235 -7.41 9.27 7.85
C ILE A 235 -7.89 9.48 6.42
N GLU A 236 -9.21 9.40 6.25
CA GLU A 236 -9.89 9.66 4.99
C GLU A 236 -11.26 10.29 5.26
N LEU A 237 -11.66 11.19 4.37
CA LEU A 237 -12.86 12.00 4.54
C LEU A 237 -14.15 11.16 4.62
N SER A 238 -14.19 10.02 3.91
CA SER A 238 -15.34 9.10 3.87
C SER A 238 -15.60 8.39 5.20
N ARG A 239 -14.59 8.30 6.09
CA ARG A 239 -14.72 7.70 7.42
C ARG A 239 -14.72 8.70 8.55
N ASN A 240 -14.07 9.84 8.34
CA ASN A 240 -13.99 10.90 9.32
C ASN A 240 -14.33 12.25 8.68
N GLU A 241 -15.61 12.60 8.70
CA GLU A 241 -16.12 13.85 8.13
C GLU A 241 -15.49 15.11 8.76
N ALA A 242 -14.95 15.01 9.98
CA ALA A 242 -14.28 16.14 10.63
C ALA A 242 -13.00 16.56 9.90
N ILE A 243 -12.41 15.68 9.08
CA ILE A 243 -11.27 16.00 8.19
C ILE A 243 -11.59 17.15 7.25
N ALA A 244 -12.86 17.37 6.91
CA ALA A 244 -13.24 18.49 6.07
C ALA A 244 -12.90 19.86 6.68
N ALA A 245 -12.72 19.95 8.00
CA ALA A 245 -12.21 21.16 8.67
C ALA A 245 -10.79 21.55 8.21
N LEU A 246 -10.08 20.63 7.54
CA LEU A 246 -8.75 20.88 6.98
C LEU A 246 -8.79 21.61 5.63
N LEU A 247 -9.96 21.82 5.02
CA LEU A 247 -10.11 22.61 3.78
C LEU A 247 -9.44 23.99 3.89
N GLU A 248 -8.68 24.34 2.87
CA GLU A 248 -7.98 25.62 2.73
C GLU A 248 -8.79 26.53 1.81
N GLU A 249 -8.55 27.83 1.89
CA GLU A 249 -9.32 28.82 1.10
C GLU A 249 -9.19 28.55 -0.41
N GLY A 250 -10.34 28.34 -1.05
CA GLY A 250 -10.42 28.12 -2.50
C GLY A 250 -10.35 26.66 -2.95
N GLU A 251 -10.17 25.71 -2.04
CA GLU A 251 -10.22 24.27 -2.37
C GLU A 251 -11.64 23.69 -2.31
N SER A 252 -11.85 22.62 -3.07
CA SER A 252 -13.05 21.79 -3.00
C SER A 252 -12.81 20.54 -2.15
N LEU A 253 -13.88 19.88 -1.69
CA LEU A 253 -13.77 18.58 -1.02
C LEU A 253 -13.09 17.52 -1.90
N GLU A 254 -13.29 17.62 -3.22
CA GLU A 254 -12.67 16.69 -4.17
C GLU A 254 -11.14 16.83 -4.17
N ASP A 255 -10.62 18.05 -3.98
CA ASP A 255 -9.18 18.29 -3.83
C ASP A 255 -8.64 17.65 -2.56
N LEU A 256 -9.42 17.73 -1.46
CA LEU A 256 -9.06 17.08 -0.20
C LEU A 256 -9.11 15.54 -0.30
N MET A 257 -10.06 14.98 -1.06
CA MET A 257 -10.17 13.53 -1.30
C MET A 257 -9.03 12.96 -2.16
N LYS A 258 -8.36 13.82 -2.94
CA LYS A 258 -7.19 13.43 -3.76
C LYS A 258 -5.90 13.35 -2.93
N LEU A 259 -5.90 13.90 -1.71
CA LEU A 259 -4.74 13.86 -0.84
C LEU A 259 -4.54 12.44 -0.29
N SER A 260 -3.29 12.01 -0.29
CA SER A 260 -2.87 10.81 0.43
C SER A 260 -3.07 10.98 1.95
N PRO A 261 -3.22 9.89 2.71
CA PRO A 261 -3.28 9.95 4.17
C PRO A 261 -2.08 10.69 4.80
N GLU A 262 -0.89 10.59 4.20
CA GLU A 262 0.30 11.32 4.62
C GLU A 262 0.16 12.83 4.47
N GLU A 263 -0.40 13.28 3.34
CA GLU A 263 -0.68 14.69 3.09
C GLU A 263 -1.77 15.22 4.03
N LEU A 264 -2.82 14.43 4.26
CA LEU A 264 -3.87 14.75 5.23
C LEU A 264 -3.31 14.86 6.66
N LEU A 265 -2.42 13.96 7.06
CA LEU A 265 -1.74 14.02 8.36
C LEU A 265 -0.87 15.26 8.50
N LEU A 266 -0.09 15.60 7.49
CA LEU A 266 0.75 16.80 7.52
C LEU A 266 -0.11 18.05 7.60
N ARG A 267 -1.22 18.07 6.85
CA ARG A 267 -2.19 19.16 6.85
C ARG A 267 -2.90 19.29 8.19
N TRP A 268 -3.26 18.18 8.82
CA TRP A 268 -3.82 18.12 10.16
C TRP A 268 -2.84 18.64 11.22
N ALA A 269 -1.58 18.19 11.19
CA ALA A 269 -0.56 18.67 12.12
C ALA A 269 -0.38 20.19 11.98
N ASN A 270 -0.31 20.68 10.74
CA ASN A 270 -0.21 22.11 10.45
C ASN A 270 -1.46 22.91 10.82
N PHE A 271 -2.66 22.34 10.71
CA PHE A 271 -3.89 23.00 11.16
C PHE A 271 -3.80 23.40 12.63
N HIS A 272 -3.22 22.53 13.48
CA HIS A 272 -3.00 22.83 14.89
C HIS A 272 -1.76 23.70 15.13
N LEU A 273 -0.65 23.43 14.46
CA LEU A 273 0.60 24.19 14.66
C LEU A 273 0.52 25.65 14.19
N LYS A 274 -0.29 25.94 13.15
CA LYS A 274 -0.53 27.32 12.67
C LYS A 274 -1.11 28.22 13.77
N LYS A 275 -1.87 27.67 14.73
CA LYS A 275 -2.44 28.41 15.88
C LYS A 275 -1.38 29.01 16.80
N VAL A 276 -0.19 28.41 16.83
CA VAL A 276 0.98 28.88 17.59
C VAL A 276 2.09 29.46 16.69
N GLY A 277 1.77 29.76 15.44
CA GLY A 277 2.70 30.37 14.48
C GLY A 277 3.79 29.43 13.97
N MET A 278 3.58 28.12 14.01
CA MET A 278 4.52 27.11 13.50
C MET A 278 3.94 26.34 12.31
N SER A 279 4.84 25.74 11.53
CA SER A 279 4.49 24.83 10.44
C SER A 279 5.61 23.82 10.21
N ILE A 280 5.24 22.62 9.79
CA ILE A 280 6.13 21.56 9.36
C ILE A 280 5.82 21.17 7.91
N SER A 281 6.80 20.62 7.21
CA SER A 281 6.72 20.18 5.82
C SER A 281 7.04 18.69 5.65
N ASN A 282 7.56 18.05 6.70
CA ASN A 282 7.91 16.63 6.75
C ASN A 282 7.87 16.10 8.19
N PHE A 283 7.83 14.78 8.34
CA PHE A 283 7.94 14.09 9.64
C PHE A 283 9.37 13.60 9.93
N SER A 284 10.38 14.25 9.35
CA SER A 284 11.80 13.91 9.55
C SER A 284 12.56 15.09 10.15
N GLY A 285 13.13 15.97 9.33
CA GLY A 285 13.92 17.12 9.76
C GLY A 285 13.17 18.08 10.68
N ASP A 286 11.90 18.37 10.34
CA ASP A 286 11.13 19.44 11.00
C ASP A 286 10.67 19.06 12.42
N ILE A 287 10.78 17.77 12.80
CA ILE A 287 10.32 17.25 14.10
C ILE A 287 11.47 16.85 15.04
N LYS A 288 12.74 16.87 14.57
CA LYS A 288 13.90 16.31 15.31
C LYS A 288 14.11 16.95 16.67
N ASP A 289 13.80 18.23 16.80
CA ASP A 289 14.00 18.98 18.02
C ASP A 289 12.83 18.89 19.00
N SER A 290 11.81 18.07 18.70
CA SER A 290 10.59 17.82 19.49
C SER A 290 9.71 19.04 19.79
N LYS A 291 10.03 20.25 19.30
CA LYS A 291 9.24 21.45 19.61
C LYS A 291 7.88 21.42 18.96
N ALA A 292 7.83 21.05 17.68
CA ALA A 292 6.57 20.85 16.96
C ALA A 292 5.68 19.84 17.69
N TYR A 293 6.25 18.74 18.21
CA TYR A 293 5.49 17.75 18.96
C TYR A 293 4.94 18.26 20.30
N PHE A 294 5.72 19.00 21.08
CA PHE A 294 5.20 19.58 22.33
C PHE A 294 3.96 20.44 22.09
N HIS A 295 4.04 21.34 21.13
CA HIS A 295 2.90 22.20 20.80
C HIS A 295 1.76 21.44 20.15
N LEU A 296 2.03 20.44 19.30
CA LEU A 296 0.98 19.60 18.74
C LEU A 296 0.23 18.86 19.86
N LEU A 297 0.95 18.26 20.82
CA LEU A 297 0.35 17.59 21.98
C LEU A 297 -0.50 18.54 22.82
N GLU A 298 -0.01 19.76 23.08
CA GLU A 298 -0.75 20.79 23.79
C GLU A 298 -2.05 21.17 23.07
N GLN A 299 -2.03 21.31 21.74
CA GLN A 299 -3.20 21.71 20.95
C GLN A 299 -4.27 20.62 20.84
N ILE A 300 -3.87 19.35 20.87
CA ILE A 300 -4.80 18.21 20.70
C ILE A 300 -5.25 17.61 22.03
N ALA A 301 -4.57 17.93 23.14
CA ALA A 301 -4.92 17.43 24.45
C ALA A 301 -6.36 17.83 24.82
N PRO A 302 -7.17 16.90 25.35
CA PRO A 302 -8.52 17.21 25.79
C PRO A 302 -8.54 18.38 26.79
N ASP A 303 -9.32 19.40 26.49
CA ASP A 303 -9.47 20.61 27.31
C ASP A 303 -10.53 20.49 28.41
N GLY A 304 -11.28 19.38 28.43
CA GLY A 304 -12.39 19.12 29.34
C GLY A 304 -13.72 19.77 28.92
N SER A 305 -13.84 20.26 27.69
CA SER A 305 -15.07 20.87 27.17
C SER A 305 -16.17 19.87 26.82
N LYS A 306 -15.81 18.62 26.50
CA LYS A 306 -16.76 17.54 26.19
C LYS A 306 -17.16 16.78 27.46
N GLU A 307 -18.46 16.49 27.58
CA GLU A 307 -18.97 15.61 28.65
C GLU A 307 -18.22 14.26 28.62
N ASP A 308 -17.88 13.74 29.80
CA ASP A 308 -17.15 12.48 30.02
C ASP A 308 -15.71 12.39 29.50
N VAL A 309 -15.12 13.50 29.02
CA VAL A 309 -13.69 13.56 28.65
C VAL A 309 -12.91 14.41 29.67
N PRO A 310 -12.06 13.82 30.52
CA PRO A 310 -11.29 14.59 31.49
C PRO A 310 -10.27 15.48 30.79
N ARG A 311 -10.05 16.68 31.35
CA ARG A 311 -8.96 17.57 30.92
C ARG A 311 -7.61 16.91 31.15
N ILE A 312 -6.75 16.92 30.15
CA ILE A 312 -5.37 16.43 30.23
C ILE A 312 -4.45 17.63 30.01
N GLU A 313 -3.60 17.93 30.99
CA GLU A 313 -2.60 19.01 30.86
C GLU A 313 -1.27 18.44 30.38
N VAL A 314 -0.69 19.08 29.36
CA VAL A 314 0.63 18.77 28.84
C VAL A 314 1.65 19.65 29.57
N ASP A 315 2.62 19.02 30.23
CA ASP A 315 3.73 19.74 30.85
C ASP A 315 4.72 20.23 29.79
N MET A 316 4.69 21.54 29.54
CA MET A 316 5.54 22.22 28.56
C MET A 316 6.94 22.57 29.08
N THR A 317 7.26 22.30 30.36
CA THR A 317 8.59 22.63 30.92
C THR A 317 9.71 21.86 30.21
N GLY A 318 9.42 20.64 29.75
CA GLY A 318 10.34 19.82 28.98
C GLY A 318 10.79 20.45 27.66
N LEU A 319 10.01 21.36 27.08
CA LEU A 319 10.33 22.08 25.83
C LEU A 319 11.66 22.85 25.92
N TYR A 320 11.98 23.36 27.11
CA TYR A 320 13.18 24.19 27.36
C TYR A 320 14.43 23.36 27.71
N GLU A 321 14.33 22.03 27.74
CA GLU A 321 15.48 21.16 27.92
C GLU A 321 16.48 21.36 26.76
N ASN A 322 17.77 21.50 27.05
CA ASN A 322 18.77 21.80 26.03
C ASN A 322 19.17 20.57 25.22
N ASP A 323 19.21 19.41 25.88
CA ASP A 323 19.56 18.14 25.26
C ASP A 323 18.38 17.59 24.46
N LEU A 324 18.58 17.37 23.16
CA LEU A 324 17.50 16.93 22.25
C LEU A 324 16.93 15.56 22.64
N MET A 325 17.77 14.64 23.13
CA MET A 325 17.34 13.30 23.53
C MET A 325 16.48 13.36 24.80
N LYS A 326 16.89 14.14 25.79
CA LYS A 326 16.09 14.37 27.00
C LYS A 326 14.78 15.10 26.69
N ARG A 327 14.82 16.11 25.81
CA ARG A 327 13.63 16.83 25.36
C ARG A 327 12.64 15.88 24.67
N ALA A 328 13.13 15.02 23.78
CA ALA A 328 12.31 14.02 23.11
C ALA A 328 11.70 13.03 24.11
N GLU A 329 12.44 12.57 25.11
CA GLU A 329 11.88 11.70 26.16
C GLU A 329 10.83 12.42 27.01
N CYS A 330 11.04 13.69 27.35
CA CYS A 330 10.03 14.50 28.04
C CYS A 330 8.76 14.63 27.20
N MET A 331 8.88 14.86 25.89
CA MET A 331 7.75 14.90 24.96
C MET A 331 7.01 13.55 24.91
N LEU A 332 7.74 12.43 24.82
CA LEU A 332 7.13 11.10 24.78
C LEU A 332 6.41 10.72 26.09
N LYS A 333 6.86 11.25 27.23
CA LYS A 333 6.11 11.13 28.51
C LYS A 333 4.78 11.87 28.46
N GLN A 334 4.73 13.04 27.83
CA GLN A 334 3.45 13.74 27.64
C GLN A 334 2.54 12.94 26.71
N ALA A 335 3.08 12.41 25.60
CA ALA A 335 2.33 11.53 24.71
C ALA A 335 1.80 10.27 25.42
N ASP A 336 2.56 9.70 26.36
CA ASP A 336 2.13 8.56 27.19
C ASP A 336 0.94 8.93 28.08
N GLY A 337 0.90 10.14 28.64
CA GLY A 337 -0.24 10.67 29.37
C GLY A 337 -1.53 10.77 28.53
N LEU A 338 -1.40 10.95 27.22
CA LEU A 338 -2.50 10.90 26.24
C LEU A 338 -2.76 9.46 25.73
N GLY A 339 -2.03 8.47 26.21
CA GLY A 339 -2.07 7.09 25.73
C GLY A 339 -1.51 6.90 24.31
N CYS A 340 -0.68 7.82 23.82
CA CYS A 340 -0.22 7.88 22.43
C CYS A 340 1.26 7.50 22.23
N ARG A 341 1.98 7.07 23.27
CA ARG A 341 3.39 6.65 23.17
C ARG A 341 3.52 5.30 22.44
N GLN A 342 3.48 5.35 21.11
CA GLN A 342 3.66 4.19 20.22
C GLN A 342 4.64 4.50 19.09
N PHE A 343 5.25 3.45 18.53
CA PHE A 343 6.20 3.45 17.41
C PHE A 343 7.56 4.15 17.60
N VAL A 344 7.62 5.29 18.27
CA VAL A 344 8.84 6.09 18.39
C VAL A 344 9.48 6.00 19.77
N THR A 345 10.80 5.94 19.79
CA THR A 345 11.66 6.24 20.94
C THR A 345 12.24 7.65 20.81
N ALA A 346 12.86 8.17 21.89
CA ALA A 346 13.56 9.45 21.83
C ALA A 346 14.61 9.49 20.71
N THR A 347 15.31 8.36 20.49
CA THR A 347 16.29 8.21 19.39
C THR A 347 15.64 8.35 18.02
N ASP A 348 14.45 7.79 17.82
CA ASP A 348 13.74 7.83 16.53
C ASP A 348 13.25 9.24 16.18
N VAL A 349 12.85 10.01 17.20
CA VAL A 349 12.49 11.42 17.05
C VAL A 349 13.72 12.23 16.67
N VAL A 350 14.80 12.16 17.45
CA VAL A 350 16.02 12.97 17.23
C VAL A 350 16.74 12.60 15.92
N SER A 351 16.73 11.32 15.55
CA SER A 351 17.26 10.87 14.26
C SER A 351 16.37 11.29 13.07
N GLY A 352 15.11 11.65 13.32
CA GLY A 352 14.13 12.05 12.31
C GLY A 352 13.71 10.89 11.42
N ASN A 353 13.48 9.71 12.00
CA ASN A 353 12.98 8.55 11.26
C ASN A 353 11.56 8.84 10.75
N ALA A 354 11.43 9.20 9.46
CA ALA A 354 10.18 9.67 8.88
C ALA A 354 9.03 8.68 9.05
N LYS A 355 9.30 7.38 8.85
CA LYS A 355 8.29 6.31 8.92
C LYS A 355 7.71 6.19 10.33
N LEU A 356 8.57 6.08 11.35
CA LEU A 356 8.13 5.90 12.73
C LEU A 356 7.45 7.17 13.26
N ASN A 357 7.98 8.34 12.93
CA ASN A 357 7.37 9.62 13.29
C ASN A 357 6.00 9.80 12.66
N MET A 358 5.83 9.43 11.38
CA MET A 358 4.52 9.45 10.73
C MET A 358 3.53 8.49 11.40
N ALA A 359 3.96 7.29 11.80
CA ALA A 359 3.12 6.35 12.55
C ALA A 359 2.72 6.88 13.94
N PHE A 360 3.64 7.59 14.61
CA PHE A 360 3.36 8.29 15.86
C PHE A 360 2.33 9.40 15.66
N VAL A 361 2.49 10.26 14.64
CA VAL A 361 1.53 11.32 14.32
C VAL A 361 0.16 10.76 13.94
N ALA A 362 0.12 9.66 13.19
CA ALA A 362 -1.12 8.94 12.89
C ALA A 362 -1.81 8.42 14.17
N THR A 363 -1.04 7.95 15.14
CA THR A 363 -1.57 7.53 16.45
C THR A 363 -2.16 8.72 17.20
N LEU A 364 -1.52 9.89 17.15
CA LEU A 364 -2.06 11.14 17.72
C LEU A 364 -3.38 11.52 17.05
N PHE A 365 -3.43 11.50 15.72
CA PHE A 365 -4.66 11.80 14.97
C PHE A 365 -5.79 10.83 15.33
N ASN A 366 -5.54 9.51 15.30
CA ASN A 366 -6.57 8.52 15.54
C ASN A 366 -7.16 8.58 16.96
N LYS A 367 -6.34 8.94 17.96
CA LYS A 367 -6.80 9.04 19.36
C LYS A 367 -7.36 10.41 19.71
N HIS A 368 -6.75 11.47 19.20
CA HIS A 368 -7.09 12.86 19.51
C HIS A 368 -7.10 13.72 18.23
N PRO A 369 -8.09 13.55 17.33
CA PRO A 369 -8.15 14.34 16.09
C PRO A 369 -8.27 15.84 16.38
N ALA A 370 -8.98 16.21 17.44
CA ALA A 370 -9.27 17.60 17.82
C ALA A 370 -9.84 18.45 16.66
N LEU A 371 -10.65 17.81 15.80
CA LEU A 371 -11.37 18.46 14.71
C LEU A 371 -12.87 18.49 15.03
N THR A 372 -13.55 19.54 14.58
CA THR A 372 -15.00 19.68 14.63
C THR A 372 -15.52 19.85 13.21
N LYS A 373 -16.55 19.09 12.84
CA LYS A 373 -17.21 19.27 11.55
C LYS A 373 -17.76 20.70 11.45
N PRO A 374 -17.51 21.43 10.36
CA PRO A 374 -18.12 22.75 10.15
C PRO A 374 -19.65 22.64 10.07
N ASP A 375 -20.38 23.46 10.85
CA ASP A 375 -21.86 23.41 10.95
C ASP A 375 -22.57 23.89 9.66
N ASP A 376 -21.87 24.62 8.80
CA ASP A 376 -22.48 25.39 7.71
C ASP A 376 -22.64 24.62 6.38
N GLN A 377 -22.26 23.34 6.31
CA GLN A 377 -22.27 22.59 5.04
C GLN A 377 -22.75 21.14 5.21
N ASP A 378 -23.99 20.87 4.75
CA ASP A 378 -24.52 19.51 4.56
C ASP A 378 -23.85 18.86 3.35
N TRP A 379 -22.65 18.32 3.55
CA TRP A 379 -21.99 17.51 2.54
C TRP A 379 -22.57 16.11 2.52
N VAL A 380 -23.09 15.70 1.37
CA VAL A 380 -23.39 14.28 1.11
C VAL A 380 -22.12 13.66 0.54
N LEU A 381 -21.31 13.07 1.40
CA LEU A 381 -20.20 12.23 0.95
C LEU A 381 -20.73 10.82 0.66
N GLU A 382 -20.64 10.40 -0.60
CA GLU A 382 -20.83 9.00 -0.95
C GLU A 382 -19.63 8.21 -0.44
N SER A 383 -19.90 7.17 0.34
CA SER A 383 -18.86 6.26 0.82
C SER A 383 -18.34 5.42 -0.34
N GLU A 384 -17.05 5.05 -0.24
CA GLU A 384 -16.42 4.17 -1.21
C GLU A 384 -17.24 2.87 -1.35
N THR A 385 -17.60 2.53 -2.58
CA THR A 385 -18.38 1.33 -2.86
C THR A 385 -17.52 0.07 -2.67
N ARG A 386 -18.19 -1.08 -2.49
CA ARG A 386 -17.49 -2.36 -2.39
C ARG A 386 -16.64 -2.67 -3.63
N GLU A 387 -17.15 -2.37 -4.81
CA GLU A 387 -16.46 -2.60 -6.09
C GLU A 387 -15.21 -1.72 -6.21
N GLU A 388 -15.32 -0.44 -5.85
CA GLU A 388 -14.19 0.50 -5.80
C GLU A 388 -13.08 -0.02 -4.88
N ARG A 389 -13.42 -0.39 -3.64
CA ARG A 389 -12.43 -0.90 -2.68
C ARG A 389 -11.72 -2.14 -3.21
N THR A 390 -12.46 -3.09 -3.78
CA THR A 390 -11.88 -4.32 -4.36
C THR A 390 -10.93 -3.99 -5.50
N PHE A 391 -11.29 -3.08 -6.41
CA PHE A 391 -10.43 -2.68 -7.52
C PHE A 391 -9.19 -1.90 -7.06
N ARG A 392 -9.34 -0.97 -6.12
CA ARG A 392 -8.22 -0.24 -5.51
C ARG A 392 -7.21 -1.20 -4.89
N ASN A 393 -7.69 -2.11 -4.04
CA ASN A 393 -6.83 -3.09 -3.39
C ASN A 393 -6.16 -4.03 -4.39
N TRP A 394 -6.88 -4.45 -5.44
CA TRP A 394 -6.31 -5.24 -6.52
C TRP A 394 -5.18 -4.48 -7.23
N MET A 395 -5.40 -3.24 -7.67
CA MET A 395 -4.39 -2.42 -8.34
C MET A 395 -3.15 -2.23 -7.46
N ASN A 396 -3.34 -1.83 -6.20
CA ASN A 396 -2.26 -1.60 -5.25
C ASN A 396 -1.46 -2.87 -4.95
N SER A 397 -2.13 -4.04 -4.86
CA SER A 397 -1.44 -5.31 -4.66
C SER A 397 -0.50 -5.72 -5.80
N LEU A 398 -0.71 -5.17 -7.01
CA LEU A 398 0.17 -5.37 -8.17
C LEU A 398 1.39 -4.45 -8.18
N GLY A 399 1.49 -3.53 -7.21
CA GLY A 399 2.61 -2.60 -7.07
C GLY A 399 2.61 -1.49 -8.12
N VAL A 400 1.45 -0.92 -8.43
CA VAL A 400 1.34 0.27 -9.30
C VAL A 400 1.87 1.51 -8.59
N SER A 401 2.35 2.48 -9.37
CA SER A 401 2.85 3.77 -8.87
C SER A 401 2.30 4.94 -9.69
N PRO A 402 1.72 6.00 -9.10
CA PRO A 402 1.51 6.20 -7.66
C PRO A 402 0.54 5.19 -7.06
N HIS A 403 0.52 5.11 -5.72
CA HIS A 403 -0.46 4.31 -4.99
C HIS A 403 -1.85 4.88 -5.23
N VAL A 404 -2.84 4.01 -5.41
CA VAL A 404 -4.23 4.43 -5.65
C VAL A 404 -4.92 4.61 -4.30
N HIS A 405 -5.31 5.83 -3.98
CA HIS A 405 -6.14 6.20 -2.83
C HIS A 405 -7.59 6.40 -3.24
N HIS A 406 -7.80 7.14 -4.34
CA HIS A 406 -9.10 7.48 -4.90
C HIS A 406 -9.13 7.21 -6.41
N ILE A 407 -9.85 6.16 -6.83
CA ILE A 407 -9.84 5.65 -8.22
C ILE A 407 -10.11 6.75 -9.25
N TYR A 408 -11.09 7.61 -9.00
CA TYR A 408 -11.53 8.60 -9.98
C TYR A 408 -10.63 9.83 -10.09
N GLY A 409 -9.74 10.04 -9.12
CA GLY A 409 -8.70 11.07 -9.18
C GLY A 409 -7.37 10.51 -9.70
N ASP A 410 -6.95 9.36 -9.17
CA ASP A 410 -5.61 8.82 -9.39
C ASP A 410 -5.43 8.16 -10.77
N LEU A 411 -6.53 7.81 -11.45
CA LEU A 411 -6.49 7.22 -12.80
C LEU A 411 -6.64 8.26 -13.93
N GLN A 412 -6.85 9.55 -13.62
CA GLN A 412 -7.16 10.60 -14.61
C GLN A 412 -6.01 10.92 -15.58
N ASP A 413 -4.78 10.52 -15.26
CA ASP A 413 -3.63 10.66 -16.16
C ASP A 413 -3.23 9.34 -16.86
N ALA A 414 -4.00 8.29 -16.61
CA ALA A 414 -3.83 6.92 -17.07
C ALA A 414 -2.49 6.25 -16.74
N MET A 415 -1.62 6.83 -15.90
CA MET A 415 -0.31 6.23 -15.57
C MET A 415 -0.45 4.86 -14.90
N VAL A 416 -1.39 4.73 -13.97
CA VAL A 416 -1.73 3.47 -13.31
C VAL A 416 -2.31 2.47 -14.31
N ILE A 417 -3.24 2.92 -15.16
CA ILE A 417 -3.88 2.07 -16.18
C ILE A 417 -2.85 1.48 -17.15
N LEU A 418 -1.89 2.30 -17.60
CA LEU A 418 -0.82 1.89 -18.50
C LEU A 418 0.10 0.85 -17.85
N GLN A 419 0.45 1.00 -16.58
CA GLN A 419 1.19 -0.04 -15.84
C GLN A 419 0.40 -1.35 -15.72
N LEU A 420 -0.92 -1.27 -15.53
CA LEU A 420 -1.76 -2.48 -15.46
C LEU A 420 -1.80 -3.24 -16.78
N TYR A 421 -1.71 -2.57 -17.93
CA TYR A 421 -1.58 -3.23 -19.23
C TYR A 421 -0.35 -4.15 -19.29
N GLU A 422 0.80 -3.71 -18.77
CA GLU A 422 1.99 -4.56 -18.69
C GLU A 422 1.78 -5.76 -17.77
N LYS A 423 1.08 -5.57 -16.63
CA LYS A 423 0.74 -6.68 -15.72
C LYS A 423 -0.15 -7.73 -16.37
N ILE A 424 -0.92 -7.36 -17.39
CA ILE A 424 -1.73 -8.29 -18.20
C ILE A 424 -1.08 -8.65 -19.54
N LYS A 425 0.24 -8.49 -19.66
CA LYS A 425 1.05 -8.87 -20.84
C LYS A 425 0.63 -8.15 -22.13
N VAL A 426 0.08 -6.94 -22.03
CA VAL A 426 -0.17 -6.04 -23.16
C VAL A 426 0.96 -5.01 -23.22
N PRO A 427 1.79 -4.99 -24.27
CA PRO A 427 2.90 -4.04 -24.38
C PRO A 427 2.44 -2.59 -24.41
N VAL A 428 3.20 -1.71 -23.77
CA VAL A 428 2.97 -0.26 -23.73
C VAL A 428 4.18 0.46 -24.33
N ASP A 429 3.92 1.40 -25.25
CA ASP A 429 4.95 2.25 -25.86
C ASP A 429 5.20 3.50 -25.01
N TRP A 430 6.03 3.33 -23.98
CA TRP A 430 6.38 4.41 -23.05
C TRP A 430 7.19 5.54 -23.69
N ASP A 431 7.97 5.25 -24.73
CA ASP A 431 8.90 6.21 -25.32
C ASP A 431 8.21 7.19 -26.26
N SER A 432 7.25 6.71 -27.04
CA SER A 432 6.66 7.48 -28.15
C SER A 432 5.21 7.88 -27.92
N LYS A 433 4.48 7.19 -27.05
CA LYS A 433 3.02 7.39 -26.87
C LYS A 433 2.62 7.88 -25.48
N VAL A 434 3.46 7.68 -24.47
CA VAL A 434 3.13 8.06 -23.09
C VAL A 434 3.80 9.38 -22.71
N ASN A 435 2.99 10.31 -22.21
CA ASN A 435 3.46 11.50 -21.55
C ASN A 435 3.74 11.19 -20.07
N LEU A 436 4.95 11.50 -19.60
CA LEU A 436 5.33 11.27 -18.20
C LEU A 436 5.08 12.51 -17.32
N PRO A 437 4.70 12.33 -16.04
CA PRO A 437 4.72 13.43 -15.08
C PRO A 437 6.15 13.95 -14.88
N PRO A 438 6.35 15.25 -14.59
CA PRO A 438 5.32 16.28 -14.41
C PRO A 438 4.73 16.72 -15.75
N PHE A 439 3.40 16.80 -15.82
CA PHE A 439 2.72 17.26 -17.03
C PHE A 439 2.91 18.79 -17.20
N LYS A 440 3.98 19.20 -17.87
CA LYS A 440 4.25 20.62 -18.17
C LYS A 440 3.34 21.11 -19.31
N GLY A 441 2.76 22.31 -19.20
CA GLY A 441 1.95 22.97 -20.24
C GLY A 441 0.81 23.83 -19.68
N ILE A 442 0.02 24.46 -20.56
CA ILE A 442 -1.20 25.20 -20.20
C ILE A 442 -2.17 24.28 -19.45
N GLY A 443 -2.79 24.77 -18.36
CA GLY A 443 -3.77 24.01 -17.58
C GLY A 443 -3.20 22.77 -16.87
N GLY A 444 -1.93 22.81 -16.43
CA GLY A 444 -1.32 21.68 -15.71
C GLY A 444 -1.08 20.44 -16.58
N GLY A 445 -0.98 20.63 -17.90
CA GLY A 445 -0.72 19.55 -18.85
C GLY A 445 -1.92 18.66 -19.16
N HIS A 446 -3.15 19.19 -19.04
CA HIS A 446 -4.41 18.53 -19.39
C HIS A 446 -4.37 17.76 -20.71
N LEU A 447 -3.85 18.38 -21.78
CA LEU A 447 -3.78 17.73 -23.10
C LEU A 447 -2.96 16.42 -23.06
N LYS A 448 -1.85 16.42 -22.32
CA LYS A 448 -0.97 15.26 -22.17
C LYS A 448 -1.63 14.11 -21.40
N LYS A 449 -2.37 14.44 -20.33
CA LYS A 449 -3.16 13.47 -19.57
C LYS A 449 -4.25 12.84 -20.43
N MET A 450 -4.97 13.66 -21.19
CA MET A 450 -6.00 13.21 -22.13
C MET A 450 -5.43 12.34 -23.26
N GLU A 451 -4.23 12.65 -23.77
CA GLU A 451 -3.51 11.80 -24.73
C GLU A 451 -3.19 10.42 -24.12
N ASN A 452 -2.70 10.36 -22.89
CA ASN A 452 -2.46 9.10 -22.18
C ASN A 452 -3.75 8.29 -22.01
N CYS A 453 -4.83 8.92 -21.56
CA CYS A 453 -6.14 8.26 -21.42
C CYS A 453 -6.66 7.72 -22.77
N THR A 454 -6.51 8.49 -23.84
CA THR A 454 -6.90 8.06 -25.19
C THR A 454 -6.09 6.85 -25.63
N TYR A 455 -4.78 6.87 -25.40
CA TYR A 455 -3.91 5.73 -25.69
C TYR A 455 -4.27 4.49 -24.88
N ALA A 456 -4.59 4.65 -23.58
CA ALA A 456 -5.03 3.55 -22.72
C ALA A 456 -6.34 2.91 -23.21
N VAL A 457 -7.30 3.69 -23.69
CA VAL A 457 -8.55 3.16 -24.30
C VAL A 457 -8.24 2.43 -25.61
N ASP A 458 -7.34 2.97 -26.42
CA ASP A 458 -6.92 2.37 -27.69
C ASP A 458 -6.24 1.02 -27.50
N LEU A 459 -5.33 0.89 -26.51
CA LEU A 459 -4.73 -0.38 -26.13
C LEU A 459 -5.79 -1.40 -25.73
N GLY A 460 -6.78 -0.97 -24.93
CA GLY A 460 -7.90 -1.81 -24.51
C GLY A 460 -8.67 -2.37 -25.70
N LYS A 461 -9.02 -1.51 -26.67
CA LYS A 461 -9.81 -1.90 -27.85
C LYS A 461 -9.01 -2.75 -28.85
N LYS A 462 -7.79 -2.33 -29.18
CA LYS A 462 -7.03 -2.86 -30.32
C LYS A 462 -6.15 -4.05 -29.94
N GLU A 463 -5.47 -3.96 -28.81
CA GLU A 463 -4.47 -4.96 -28.40
C GLU A 463 -5.05 -5.97 -27.40
N ALA A 464 -5.80 -5.49 -26.40
CA ALA A 464 -6.32 -6.34 -25.34
C ALA A 464 -7.64 -7.04 -25.69
N GLY A 465 -8.39 -6.51 -26.68
CA GLY A 465 -9.68 -7.04 -27.15
C GLY A 465 -10.87 -6.73 -26.22
N PHE A 466 -10.80 -5.63 -25.47
CA PHE A 466 -11.86 -5.22 -24.55
C PHE A 466 -13.08 -4.63 -25.27
N SER A 467 -14.26 -4.90 -24.72
CA SER A 467 -15.49 -4.23 -25.13
C SER A 467 -15.61 -2.88 -24.41
N LEU A 468 -15.11 -1.84 -25.06
CA LEU A 468 -15.11 -0.45 -24.56
C LEU A 468 -16.03 0.45 -25.43
N VAL A 469 -17.23 -0.04 -25.74
CA VAL A 469 -18.21 0.70 -26.56
C VAL A 469 -18.68 1.93 -25.79
N GLY A 470 -18.51 3.11 -26.39
CA GLY A 470 -18.89 4.39 -25.77
C GLY A 470 -17.90 4.91 -24.72
N ILE A 471 -16.74 4.29 -24.54
CA ILE A 471 -15.66 4.80 -23.67
C ILE A 471 -14.59 5.46 -24.54
N GLY A 472 -14.27 6.72 -24.26
CA GLY A 472 -13.19 7.51 -24.83
C GLY A 472 -12.17 7.97 -23.78
N GLY A 473 -11.08 8.59 -24.24
CA GLY A 473 -10.04 9.11 -23.34
C GLY A 473 -10.54 10.23 -22.43
N GLN A 474 -11.49 11.04 -22.92
CA GLN A 474 -12.13 12.11 -22.14
C GLN A 474 -12.88 11.55 -20.92
N ASP A 475 -13.58 10.43 -21.06
CA ASP A 475 -14.35 9.83 -19.97
C ASP A 475 -13.46 9.39 -18.80
N LEU A 476 -12.26 8.85 -19.10
CA LEU A 476 -11.28 8.49 -18.08
C LEU A 476 -10.66 9.72 -17.44
N TYR A 477 -10.32 10.72 -18.26
CA TYR A 477 -9.73 11.98 -17.78
C TYR A 477 -10.69 12.73 -16.85
N ASP A 478 -11.98 12.76 -17.19
CA ASP A 478 -13.03 13.39 -16.37
C ASP A 478 -13.38 12.57 -15.12
N GLY A 479 -12.78 11.38 -14.93
CA GLY A 479 -13.06 10.52 -13.79
C GLY A 479 -14.47 9.93 -13.80
N ASN A 480 -15.05 9.67 -14.97
CA ASN A 480 -16.39 9.09 -15.06
C ASN A 480 -16.45 7.75 -14.33
N GLN A 481 -17.23 7.68 -13.24
CA GLN A 481 -17.21 6.55 -12.32
C GLN A 481 -17.54 5.22 -13.02
N THR A 482 -18.66 5.18 -13.73
CA THR A 482 -19.15 3.95 -14.39
C THR A 482 -18.17 3.46 -15.46
N LEU A 483 -17.66 4.37 -16.29
CA LEU A 483 -16.79 4.01 -17.41
C LEU A 483 -15.38 3.63 -16.94
N THR A 484 -14.89 4.28 -15.88
CA THR A 484 -13.61 3.94 -15.24
C THR A 484 -13.68 2.55 -14.61
N LEU A 485 -14.71 2.25 -13.81
CA LEU A 485 -14.91 0.92 -13.22
C LEU A 485 -15.10 -0.16 -14.29
N ALA A 486 -15.77 0.15 -15.41
CA ALA A 486 -15.93 -0.79 -16.52
C ALA A 486 -14.58 -1.18 -17.14
N LEU A 487 -13.67 -0.22 -17.35
CA LEU A 487 -12.32 -0.51 -17.85
C LEU A 487 -11.48 -1.30 -16.83
N VAL A 488 -11.48 -0.89 -15.57
CA VAL A 488 -10.73 -1.57 -14.50
C VAL A 488 -11.20 -3.02 -14.33
N TRP A 489 -12.50 -3.26 -14.43
CA TRP A 489 -13.05 -4.62 -14.45
C TRP A 489 -12.51 -5.46 -15.62
N GLN A 490 -12.43 -4.90 -16.84
CA GLN A 490 -11.89 -5.64 -18.00
C GLN A 490 -10.41 -5.99 -17.79
N LEU A 491 -9.63 -5.08 -17.22
CA LEU A 491 -8.22 -5.31 -16.84
C LEU A 491 -8.12 -6.44 -15.81
N MET A 492 -8.89 -6.39 -14.72
CA MET A 492 -8.90 -7.42 -13.67
C MET A 492 -9.34 -8.79 -14.20
N ARG A 493 -10.37 -8.81 -15.07
CA ARG A 493 -10.84 -10.03 -15.74
C ARG A 493 -9.73 -10.64 -16.58
N ARG A 494 -9.07 -9.85 -17.43
CA ARG A 494 -7.97 -10.31 -18.28
C ARG A 494 -6.78 -10.81 -17.47
N TYR A 495 -6.41 -10.09 -16.41
CA TYR A 495 -5.38 -10.52 -15.48
C TYR A 495 -5.68 -11.92 -14.91
N THR A 496 -6.92 -12.13 -14.44
CA THR A 496 -7.36 -13.40 -13.86
C THR A 496 -7.32 -14.53 -14.89
N LEU A 497 -7.72 -14.27 -16.14
CA LEU A 497 -7.70 -15.27 -17.21
C LEU A 497 -6.29 -15.59 -17.71
N ASN A 498 -5.38 -14.62 -17.77
CA ASN A 498 -3.97 -14.86 -18.14
C ASN A 498 -3.28 -15.83 -17.16
N VAL A 499 -3.65 -15.78 -15.87
CA VAL A 499 -3.18 -16.75 -14.86
C VAL A 499 -3.64 -18.17 -15.18
N LEU A 500 -4.77 -18.33 -15.87
CA LEU A 500 -5.27 -19.63 -16.35
C LEU A 500 -4.64 -20.07 -17.67
N GLU A 501 -4.40 -19.15 -18.61
CA GLU A 501 -3.76 -19.43 -19.90
C GLU A 501 -2.33 -19.98 -19.72
N ASP A 502 -1.57 -19.47 -18.74
CA ASP A 502 -0.25 -20.00 -18.39
C ASP A 502 -0.28 -21.45 -17.86
N LEU A 503 -1.47 -21.98 -17.54
CA LEU A 503 -1.69 -23.33 -17.01
C LEU A 503 -2.43 -24.26 -17.99
N GLY A 504 -3.00 -23.71 -19.06
CA GLY A 504 -3.70 -24.45 -20.11
C GLY A 504 -2.84 -24.59 -21.35
N HIS A 505 -3.06 -25.65 -22.14
CA HIS A 505 -2.40 -25.86 -23.43
C HIS A 505 -2.90 -24.89 -24.53
N GLY A 506 -2.95 -23.58 -24.25
CA GLY A 506 -3.29 -22.54 -25.22
C GLY A 506 -4.79 -22.30 -25.47
N GLU A 507 -5.70 -22.86 -24.67
CA GLU A 507 -7.13 -22.50 -24.72
C GLU A 507 -7.40 -21.22 -23.93
N VAL A 508 -7.97 -20.20 -24.59
CA VAL A 508 -8.45 -18.98 -23.94
C VAL A 508 -9.57 -19.37 -22.97
N ALA A 509 -9.35 -19.20 -21.68
CA ALA A 509 -10.32 -19.58 -20.67
C ALA A 509 -11.56 -18.68 -20.73
N GLY A 510 -12.63 -19.16 -21.36
CA GLY A 510 -13.95 -18.55 -21.33
C GLY A 510 -14.74 -18.95 -20.08
N ASP A 511 -15.80 -18.19 -19.77
CA ASP A 511 -16.70 -18.45 -18.64
C ASP A 511 -17.23 -19.90 -18.64
N ASP A 512 -17.57 -20.45 -19.82
CA ASP A 512 -18.06 -21.82 -20.00
C ASP A 512 -17.01 -22.89 -19.63
N LEU A 513 -15.73 -22.62 -19.92
CA LEU A 513 -14.63 -23.52 -19.56
C LEU A 513 -14.50 -23.63 -18.04
N ILE A 514 -14.58 -22.50 -17.34
CA ILE A 514 -14.49 -22.45 -15.88
C ILE A 514 -15.66 -23.22 -15.25
N VAL A 515 -16.90 -22.96 -15.69
CA VAL A 515 -18.09 -23.67 -15.17
C VAL A 515 -18.00 -25.17 -15.43
N SER A 516 -17.58 -25.58 -16.63
CA SER A 516 -17.36 -26.99 -16.98
C SER A 516 -16.30 -27.63 -16.08
N TRP A 517 -15.16 -26.95 -15.87
CA TRP A 517 -14.09 -27.42 -15.00
C TRP A 517 -14.55 -27.58 -13.54
N VAL A 518 -15.30 -26.62 -13.00
CA VAL A 518 -15.85 -26.67 -11.64
C VAL A 518 -16.71 -27.92 -11.48
N ASN A 519 -17.69 -28.11 -12.37
CA ASN A 519 -18.61 -29.24 -12.29
C ASN A 519 -17.90 -30.59 -12.46
N LYS A 520 -16.92 -30.67 -13.37
CA LYS A 520 -16.11 -31.88 -13.56
C LYS A 520 -15.28 -32.21 -12.32
N THR A 521 -14.71 -31.19 -11.67
CA THR A 521 -13.89 -31.33 -10.47
C THR A 521 -14.73 -31.79 -9.27
N LEU A 522 -15.88 -31.16 -9.06
CA LEU A 522 -16.86 -31.56 -8.03
C LEU A 522 -17.33 -33.00 -8.23
N ALA A 523 -17.73 -33.37 -9.45
CA ALA A 523 -18.19 -34.72 -9.77
C ALA A 523 -17.10 -35.77 -9.55
N LYS A 524 -15.86 -35.50 -9.97
CA LYS A 524 -14.72 -36.42 -9.77
C LYS A 524 -14.43 -36.66 -8.28
N ALA A 525 -14.65 -35.64 -7.44
CA ALA A 525 -14.49 -35.74 -5.99
C ALA A 525 -15.74 -36.29 -5.26
N GLY A 526 -16.79 -36.69 -5.99
CA GLY A 526 -18.03 -37.21 -5.41
C GLY A 526 -18.83 -36.18 -4.62
N LYS A 527 -18.67 -34.88 -4.92
CA LYS A 527 -19.41 -33.79 -4.27
C LYS A 527 -20.80 -33.64 -4.88
N SER A 528 -21.77 -33.20 -4.09
CA SER A 528 -23.17 -33.09 -4.53
C SER A 528 -23.48 -31.77 -5.25
N SER A 529 -22.69 -30.72 -5.02
CA SER A 529 -22.91 -29.44 -5.69
C SER A 529 -22.58 -29.47 -7.17
N SER A 530 -23.31 -28.68 -7.94
CA SER A 530 -23.00 -28.29 -9.32
C SER A 530 -23.55 -26.89 -9.56
N ILE A 531 -22.96 -26.15 -10.50
CA ILE A 531 -23.40 -24.80 -10.86
C ILE A 531 -23.77 -24.74 -12.34
N LYS A 532 -24.85 -24.04 -12.67
CA LYS A 532 -25.26 -23.82 -14.07
C LYS A 532 -24.57 -22.62 -14.72
N SER A 533 -24.24 -21.63 -13.91
CA SER A 533 -23.56 -20.39 -14.32
C SER A 533 -23.05 -19.67 -13.06
N PHE A 534 -22.33 -18.57 -13.23
CA PHE A 534 -21.95 -17.69 -12.12
C PHE A 534 -23.12 -16.93 -11.47
N LYS A 535 -24.35 -17.09 -11.97
CA LYS A 535 -25.60 -16.55 -11.38
C LYS A 535 -26.38 -17.60 -10.58
N ASP A 536 -25.83 -18.80 -10.40
CA ASP A 536 -26.54 -19.89 -9.73
C ASP A 536 -26.82 -19.55 -8.26
N LYS A 537 -28.09 -19.60 -7.85
CA LYS A 537 -28.53 -19.23 -6.50
C LYS A 537 -27.89 -20.07 -5.39
N THR A 538 -27.45 -21.28 -5.71
CA THR A 538 -26.77 -22.16 -4.75
C THR A 538 -25.42 -21.59 -4.30
N ILE A 539 -24.78 -20.73 -5.11
CA ILE A 539 -23.51 -20.06 -4.78
C ILE A 539 -23.67 -19.16 -3.55
N GLY A 540 -24.84 -18.55 -3.35
CA GLY A 540 -25.14 -17.72 -2.18
C GLY A 540 -25.08 -18.46 -0.84
N THR A 541 -25.07 -19.80 -0.85
CA THR A 541 -24.85 -20.62 0.36
C THR A 541 -23.37 -20.87 0.66
N SER A 542 -22.49 -20.52 -0.27
CA SER A 542 -21.06 -20.87 -0.34
C SER A 542 -20.75 -22.37 -0.42
N MET A 543 -21.76 -23.25 -0.42
CA MET A 543 -21.53 -24.71 -0.50
C MET A 543 -20.78 -25.16 -1.75
N PRO A 544 -21.11 -24.70 -2.98
CA PRO A 544 -20.35 -25.08 -4.16
C PRO A 544 -18.87 -24.65 -4.08
N VAL A 545 -18.59 -23.51 -3.45
CA VAL A 545 -17.22 -22.99 -3.28
C VAL A 545 -16.46 -23.83 -2.26
N LEU A 546 -17.07 -24.12 -1.10
CA LEU A 546 -16.47 -24.94 -0.05
C LEU A 546 -16.21 -26.39 -0.52
N GLU A 547 -17.17 -26.99 -1.21
CA GLU A 547 -16.98 -28.33 -1.78
C GLU A 547 -15.91 -28.37 -2.86
N LEU A 548 -15.76 -27.29 -3.64
CA LEU A 548 -14.72 -27.18 -4.64
C LEU A 548 -13.33 -27.01 -4.00
N ILE A 549 -13.21 -26.20 -2.95
CA ILE A 549 -11.97 -26.06 -2.17
C ILE A 549 -11.55 -27.44 -1.62
N ASP A 550 -12.48 -28.18 -1.03
CA ASP A 550 -12.20 -29.52 -0.52
C ASP A 550 -11.90 -30.53 -1.65
N ALA A 551 -12.50 -30.37 -2.83
CA ALA A 551 -12.16 -31.20 -4.00
C ALA A 551 -10.73 -30.92 -4.52
N ILE A 552 -10.26 -29.67 -4.46
CA ILE A 552 -8.90 -29.26 -4.85
C ILE A 552 -7.87 -29.69 -3.80
N GLN A 553 -8.23 -29.58 -2.52
CA GLN A 553 -7.39 -29.98 -1.41
C GLN A 553 -8.24 -30.78 -0.40
N PRO A 554 -8.25 -32.13 -0.52
CA PRO A 554 -9.04 -32.98 0.35
C PRO A 554 -8.75 -32.72 1.83
N GLN A 555 -9.82 -32.72 2.65
CA GLN A 555 -9.78 -32.51 4.09
C GLN A 555 -9.30 -31.11 4.51
N SER A 556 -9.29 -30.14 3.60
CA SER A 556 -8.97 -28.75 3.96
C SER A 556 -10.14 -28.05 4.62
N VAL A 557 -11.38 -28.42 4.30
CA VAL A 557 -12.59 -27.77 4.80
C VAL A 557 -13.17 -28.57 5.96
N ASN A 558 -13.36 -27.92 7.11
CA ASN A 558 -14.12 -28.51 8.21
C ASN A 558 -15.61 -28.19 8.05
N PHE A 559 -16.36 -29.14 7.49
CA PHE A 559 -17.79 -29.00 7.26
C PHE A 559 -18.65 -29.00 8.53
N GLU A 560 -18.09 -29.23 9.72
CA GLU A 560 -18.79 -29.04 11.00
C GLU A 560 -18.96 -27.56 11.36
N LEU A 561 -18.08 -26.70 10.83
CA LEU A 561 -18.13 -25.25 11.02
C LEU A 561 -19.05 -24.56 10.00
N VAL A 562 -19.55 -25.32 9.03
CA VAL A 562 -20.35 -24.83 7.91
C VAL A 562 -21.83 -25.04 8.21
N GLN A 563 -22.59 -23.95 8.16
CA GLN A 563 -24.01 -23.98 8.36
C GLN A 563 -24.72 -24.61 7.15
N LYS A 564 -25.75 -25.45 7.40
CA LYS A 564 -26.47 -26.22 6.36
C LYS A 564 -27.98 -26.17 6.57
N GLY A 565 -28.73 -26.46 5.51
CA GLY A 565 -30.19 -26.52 5.54
C GLY A 565 -30.82 -25.17 5.19
N SER A 566 -31.79 -24.72 6.00
CA SER A 566 -32.41 -23.40 5.83
C SER A 566 -31.50 -22.33 6.43
N LEU A 567 -30.80 -21.58 5.57
CA LEU A 567 -29.82 -20.57 5.97
C LEU A 567 -30.45 -19.18 6.04
N SER A 568 -30.24 -18.48 7.16
CA SER A 568 -30.43 -17.03 7.24
C SER A 568 -29.35 -16.30 6.43
N ASP A 569 -29.51 -14.99 6.23
CA ASP A 569 -28.49 -14.20 5.54
C ASP A 569 -27.19 -14.08 6.36
N GLU A 570 -27.29 -14.09 7.69
CA GLU A 570 -26.13 -14.18 8.58
C GLU A 570 -25.39 -15.52 8.43
N ASP A 571 -26.12 -16.63 8.30
CA ASP A 571 -25.51 -17.95 8.10
C ASP A 571 -24.79 -18.04 6.75
N LYS A 572 -25.38 -17.46 5.70
CA LYS A 572 -24.73 -17.37 4.38
C LYS A 572 -23.48 -16.52 4.44
N LEU A 573 -23.52 -15.38 5.12
CA LEU A 573 -22.36 -14.50 5.30
C LEU A 573 -21.26 -15.20 6.09
N ASN A 574 -21.60 -15.91 7.16
CA ASN A 574 -20.65 -16.69 7.96
C ASN A 574 -20.01 -17.83 7.14
N ASN A 575 -20.77 -18.51 6.28
CA ASN A 575 -20.23 -19.49 5.34
C ASN A 575 -19.32 -18.83 4.29
N ALA A 576 -19.68 -17.64 3.79
CA ALA A 576 -18.90 -16.90 2.80
C ALA A 576 -17.57 -16.40 3.37
N LYS A 577 -17.56 -15.85 4.60
CA LYS A 577 -16.34 -15.47 5.34
C LYS A 577 -15.38 -16.65 5.46
N TYR A 578 -15.91 -17.83 5.80
CA TYR A 578 -15.16 -19.06 5.88
C TYR A 578 -14.63 -19.50 4.50
N ALA A 579 -15.47 -19.47 3.46
CA ALA A 579 -15.10 -19.89 2.11
C ALA A 579 -13.99 -19.02 1.49
N VAL A 580 -14.09 -17.69 1.61
CA VAL A 580 -13.06 -16.76 1.11
C VAL A 580 -11.73 -16.99 1.82
N SER A 581 -11.76 -17.12 3.15
CA SER A 581 -10.55 -17.38 3.95
C SER A 581 -9.94 -18.74 3.60
N MET A 582 -10.76 -19.77 3.42
CA MET A 582 -10.31 -21.11 2.99
C MET A 582 -9.71 -21.09 1.59
N ALA A 583 -10.28 -20.34 0.64
CA ALA A 583 -9.71 -20.18 -0.70
C ALA A 583 -8.31 -19.55 -0.63
N ARG A 584 -8.14 -18.49 0.17
CA ARG A 584 -6.85 -17.84 0.43
C ARG A 584 -5.84 -18.79 1.10
N LYS A 585 -6.29 -19.57 2.08
CA LYS A 585 -5.48 -20.57 2.81
C LYS A 585 -4.89 -21.63 1.88
N ILE A 586 -5.69 -22.17 0.95
CA ILE A 586 -5.19 -23.16 -0.02
C ILE A 586 -4.29 -22.54 -1.10
N GLY A 587 -4.19 -21.21 -1.16
CA GLY A 587 -3.29 -20.48 -2.06
C GLY A 587 -3.97 -19.77 -3.24
N ALA A 588 -5.30 -19.65 -3.26
CA ALA A 588 -6.00 -18.88 -4.30
C ALA A 588 -5.96 -17.38 -3.99
N LYS A 589 -5.61 -16.56 -4.99
CA LYS A 589 -5.51 -15.09 -4.88
C LYS A 589 -6.90 -14.44 -5.05
N VAL A 590 -7.72 -14.49 -4.00
CA VAL A 590 -9.12 -14.01 -4.04
C VAL A 590 -9.25 -12.61 -3.43
N TYR A 591 -9.72 -11.66 -4.24
CA TYR A 591 -10.02 -10.26 -3.84
C TYR A 591 -11.51 -10.01 -3.55
N ALA A 592 -12.38 -10.94 -3.94
CA ALA A 592 -13.81 -10.85 -3.67
C ALA A 592 -14.09 -10.84 -2.15
N LEU A 593 -15.15 -10.14 -1.76
CA LEU A 593 -15.60 -10.08 -0.37
C LEU A 593 -16.66 -11.17 -0.11
N PRO A 594 -16.89 -11.54 1.17
CA PRO A 594 -17.93 -12.50 1.54
C PRO A 594 -19.32 -12.14 0.99
N GLU A 595 -19.67 -10.86 0.99
CA GLU A 595 -20.95 -10.35 0.51
C GLU A 595 -21.14 -10.59 -0.99
N ASP A 596 -20.06 -10.60 -1.79
CA ASP A 596 -20.12 -10.89 -3.22
C ASP A 596 -20.60 -12.31 -3.51
N LEU A 597 -20.34 -13.26 -2.61
CA LEU A 597 -20.88 -14.62 -2.71
C LEU A 597 -22.36 -14.65 -2.32
N VAL A 598 -22.72 -14.03 -1.20
CA VAL A 598 -24.10 -14.01 -0.68
C VAL A 598 -25.06 -13.36 -1.67
N GLU A 599 -24.66 -12.23 -2.25
CA GLU A 599 -25.43 -11.46 -3.24
C GLU A 599 -25.27 -11.99 -4.67
N ILE A 600 -24.32 -12.91 -4.89
CA ILE A 600 -24.04 -13.53 -6.20
C ILE A 600 -23.64 -12.45 -7.22
N ASN A 601 -22.66 -11.62 -6.85
CA ASN A 601 -22.04 -10.68 -7.77
C ASN A 601 -21.30 -11.47 -8.86
N GLN A 602 -21.92 -11.62 -10.03
CA GLN A 602 -21.43 -12.48 -11.11
C GLN A 602 -19.96 -12.23 -11.47
N LYS A 603 -19.54 -10.96 -11.49
CA LYS A 603 -18.15 -10.55 -11.78
C LYS A 603 -17.20 -11.18 -10.76
N MET A 604 -17.46 -10.95 -9.48
CA MET A 604 -16.59 -11.41 -8.40
C MET A 604 -16.66 -12.93 -8.20
N VAL A 605 -17.84 -13.53 -8.34
CA VAL A 605 -18.03 -15.00 -8.32
C VAL A 605 -17.19 -15.68 -9.39
N MET A 606 -17.17 -15.15 -10.62
CA MET A 606 -16.32 -15.69 -11.68
C MET A 606 -14.83 -15.65 -11.30
N THR A 607 -14.36 -14.54 -10.72
CA THR A 607 -12.96 -14.45 -10.29
C THR A 607 -12.60 -15.46 -9.19
N ILE A 608 -13.51 -15.75 -8.25
CA ILE A 608 -13.29 -16.78 -7.22
C ILE A 608 -13.07 -18.14 -7.87
N PHE A 609 -13.97 -18.56 -8.76
CA PHE A 609 -13.86 -19.86 -9.44
C PHE A 609 -12.63 -19.94 -10.35
N ALA A 610 -12.30 -18.85 -11.05
CA ALA A 610 -11.08 -18.77 -11.85
C ALA A 610 -9.81 -18.91 -10.99
N CYS A 611 -9.72 -18.20 -9.86
CA CYS A 611 -8.59 -18.32 -8.94
C CYS A 611 -8.47 -19.73 -8.34
N LEU A 612 -9.60 -20.37 -8.01
CA LEU A 612 -9.64 -21.76 -7.54
C LEU A 612 -9.21 -22.74 -8.64
N MET A 613 -9.64 -22.52 -9.88
CA MET A 613 -9.20 -23.30 -11.05
C MET A 613 -7.69 -23.20 -11.26
N GLY A 614 -7.15 -21.98 -11.23
CA GLY A 614 -5.70 -21.76 -11.34
C GLY A 614 -4.92 -22.47 -10.24
N ARG A 615 -5.48 -22.55 -9.02
CA ARG A 615 -4.88 -23.34 -7.94
C ARG A 615 -5.00 -24.85 -8.14
N GLY A 616 -6.17 -25.33 -8.58
CA GLY A 616 -6.43 -26.74 -8.81
C GLY A 616 -5.60 -27.33 -9.94
N MET A 617 -5.41 -26.58 -11.04
CA MET A 617 -4.61 -27.02 -12.18
C MET A 617 -3.11 -27.06 -11.89
N LYS A 618 -2.57 -26.17 -11.04
CA LYS A 618 -1.16 -26.21 -10.62
C LYS A 618 -0.77 -27.45 -9.80
N LYS A 619 -1.75 -28.19 -9.24
CA LYS A 619 -1.52 -29.41 -8.46
C LYS A 619 -1.66 -30.70 -9.29
N ALA A 620 -2.32 -30.62 -10.46
CA ALA A 620 -2.50 -31.75 -11.37
C ALA A 620 -1.25 -31.91 -12.24
#